data_AF-A0A382AMF9-F1
#
_entry.id   AF-A0A382AMF9-F1
#
_cell.length_a   1.000
_cell.length_b   1.000
_cell.length_c   1.000
_cell.angle_alpha   90.00
_cell.angle_beta   90.00
_cell.angle_gamma   90.00
#
_symmetry.space_group_name_H-M   'P 1'
#
loop_
_entity.id
_entity.type
_entity.pdbx_description
1 polymer ?
#
loop_
_entity_poly.entity_id
_entity_poly.type
_entity_poly.pdbx_seq_one_letter_code
_entity_poly.pdbx_strand_id
1 'polypeptide(L)'
;MSTTVSSSFHWKCRHTWQRSAKNTLWCLLGCSIGDFGTILFFQLSAISWPTLIIMVLAIINGLITSIALETIILFRQMNIKQAFQTAIGMSFISMISMEVSMNAVDWIIVGGAEIVWWIIPFMLIVGFLTPWPYNYWRLKKFNLACH
;
A
#
# COMPACT_ATOMS: atom_id res chain seq x y z
N MET A 1 -27.92 23.92 26.03
CA MET A 1 -27.33 22.58 26.23
C MET A 1 -26.69 22.15 24.93
N SER A 2 -25.36 22.17 24.86
CA SER A 2 -24.61 21.75 23.67
C SER A 2 -24.55 20.23 23.65
N THR A 3 -25.28 19.59 22.74
CA THR A 3 -25.17 18.16 22.49
C THR A 3 -23.86 17.89 21.75
N THR A 4 -22.83 17.51 22.49
CA THR A 4 -21.62 16.90 21.94
C THR A 4 -22.00 15.53 21.38
N VAL A 5 -22.36 15.47 20.10
CA VAL A 5 -22.49 14.20 19.38
C VAL A 5 -21.09 13.61 19.33
N SER A 6 -20.78 12.71 20.26
CA SER A 6 -19.68 11.77 20.13
C SER A 6 -19.93 11.03 18.82
N SER A 7 -19.16 11.36 17.77
CA SER A 7 -19.20 10.61 16.51
C SER A 7 -18.66 9.21 16.80
N SER A 8 -19.54 8.32 17.27
CA SER A 8 -19.18 6.95 17.60
C SER A 8 -18.43 6.33 16.42
N PHE A 9 -17.22 5.83 16.68
CA PHE A 9 -16.48 5.12 15.66
C PHE A 9 -17.28 3.88 15.23
N HIS A 10 -17.59 3.77 13.94
CA HIS A 10 -18.35 2.65 13.39
C HIS A 10 -17.82 2.26 12.01
N TRP A 11 -17.89 0.95 11.70
CA TRP A 11 -17.44 0.38 10.43
C TRP A 11 -18.51 0.42 9.32
N LYS A 12 -19.70 0.96 9.62
CA LYS A 12 -20.85 0.94 8.69
C LYS A 12 -20.81 2.00 7.56
N CYS A 13 -19.87 2.95 7.57
CA CYS A 13 -19.85 4.01 6.55
C CYS A 13 -19.33 3.50 5.21
N ARG A 14 -20.24 3.27 4.25
CA ARG A 14 -19.91 2.80 2.89
C ARG A 14 -19.02 3.77 2.13
N HIS A 15 -19.26 5.08 2.25
CA HIS A 15 -18.48 6.11 1.57
C HIS A 15 -17.00 6.08 2.01
N THR A 16 -16.74 5.93 3.31
CA THR A 16 -15.37 5.82 3.83
C THR A 16 -14.67 4.55 3.35
N TRP A 17 -15.38 3.42 3.26
CA TRP A 17 -14.84 2.17 2.69
C TRP A 17 -14.47 2.29 1.22
N GLN A 18 -15.30 2.98 0.42
CA GLN A 18 -15.01 3.21 -0.99
C GLN A 18 -13.80 4.14 -1.17
N ARG A 19 -13.70 5.19 -0.34
CA ARG A 19 -12.56 6.12 -0.38
C ARG A 19 -11.28 5.45 0.10
N SER A 20 -11.33 4.66 1.18
CA SER A 20 -10.17 3.91 1.66
C SER A 20 -9.71 2.88 0.63
N ALA A 21 -10.64 2.17 -0.02
CA ALA A 21 -10.33 1.20 -1.06
C ALA A 21 -9.59 1.83 -2.25
N LYS A 22 -10.04 3.00 -2.73
CA LYS A 22 -9.36 3.72 -3.82
C LYS A 22 -7.93 4.11 -3.45
N ASN A 23 -7.73 4.63 -2.25
CA ASN A 23 -6.39 4.99 -1.77
C ASN A 23 -5.48 3.76 -1.65
N THR A 24 -6.00 2.68 -1.04
CA THR A 24 -5.26 1.41 -0.94
C THR A 24 -4.92 0.84 -2.32
N LEU A 25 -5.82 0.96 -3.30
CA LEU A 25 -5.59 0.46 -4.66
C LEU A 25 -4.47 1.24 -5.37
N TRP A 26 -4.42 2.57 -5.21
CA TRP A 26 -3.32 3.36 -5.77
C TRP A 26 -1.98 3.03 -5.13
N CYS A 27 -1.96 2.86 -3.80
CA CYS A 27 -0.80 2.38 -3.07
C CYS A 27 -0.36 1.01 -3.59
N LEU A 28 -1.28 0.05 -3.70
CA LEU A 28 -1.01 -1.30 -4.20
C LEU A 28 -0.42 -1.28 -5.61
N LEU A 29 -1.00 -0.48 -6.49
CA LEU A 29 -0.52 -0.36 -7.86
C LEU A 29 0.91 0.19 -7.89
N GLY A 30 1.20 1.24 -7.11
CA GLY A 30 2.54 1.80 -7.00
C GLY A 30 3.56 0.82 -6.41
N CYS A 31 3.21 0.18 -5.30
CA CYS A 31 3.99 -0.86 -4.62
C CYS A 31 4.33 -2.02 -5.55
N SER A 32 3.32 -2.60 -6.18
CA SER A 32 3.48 -3.75 -7.10
C SER A 32 4.38 -3.45 -8.30
N ILE A 33 4.37 -2.22 -8.82
CA ILE A 33 5.26 -1.83 -9.92
C ILE A 33 6.73 -1.91 -9.50
N GLY A 34 7.06 -1.42 -8.29
CA GLY A 34 8.43 -1.45 -7.77
C GLY A 34 8.86 -2.86 -7.35
N ASP A 35 7.95 -3.60 -6.70
CA ASP A 35 8.18 -4.96 -6.22
C ASP A 35 8.42 -5.91 -7.41
N PHE A 36 7.47 -5.99 -8.35
CA PHE A 36 7.62 -6.80 -9.57
C PHE A 36 8.79 -6.34 -10.43
N GLY A 37 9.02 -5.04 -10.57
CA GLY A 37 10.14 -4.53 -11.33
C GLY A 37 11.48 -5.00 -10.74
N THR A 38 11.59 -5.02 -9.42
CA THR A 38 12.80 -5.49 -8.73
C THR A 38 12.98 -6.99 -8.90
N ILE A 39 11.95 -7.78 -8.58
CA ILE A 39 12.04 -9.25 -8.67
C ILE A 39 12.30 -9.68 -10.12
N LEU A 40 11.58 -9.11 -11.09
CA LEU A 40 11.76 -9.41 -12.51
C LEU A 40 13.18 -9.06 -12.99
N PHE A 41 13.73 -7.92 -12.55
CA PHE A 41 15.10 -7.53 -12.90
C PHE A 41 16.14 -8.55 -12.42
N PHE A 42 16.01 -9.03 -11.18
CA PHE A 42 16.91 -10.04 -10.63
C PHE A 42 16.72 -11.41 -11.29
N GLN A 43 15.49 -11.78 -11.64
CA GLN A 43 15.19 -13.00 -12.39
C GLN A 43 15.81 -12.98 -13.80
N LEU A 44 15.67 -11.87 -14.55
CA LEU A 44 16.20 -11.74 -15.90
C LEU A 44 17.73 -11.63 -15.92
N SER A 45 18.33 -11.02 -14.90
CA SER A 45 19.78 -10.87 -14.81
C SER A 45 20.50 -12.13 -14.32
N ALA A 46 19.75 -13.17 -13.92
CA ALA A 46 20.27 -14.42 -13.34
C ALA A 46 21.26 -14.21 -12.17
N ILE A 47 21.08 -13.13 -11.42
CA ILE A 47 21.94 -12.78 -10.28
C ILE A 47 21.49 -13.59 -9.06
N SER A 48 22.33 -14.51 -8.61
CA SER A 48 22.06 -15.36 -7.43
C SER A 48 22.34 -14.62 -6.13
N TRP A 49 21.49 -13.65 -5.77
CA TRP A 49 21.54 -12.99 -4.47
C TRP A 49 20.66 -13.71 -3.44
N PRO A 50 20.98 -13.60 -2.13
CA PRO A 50 20.10 -14.10 -1.09
C PRO A 50 18.69 -13.50 -1.21
N THR A 51 17.67 -14.35 -1.15
CA THR A 51 16.25 -13.97 -1.27
C THR A 51 15.87 -12.79 -0.39
N LEU A 52 16.36 -12.77 0.86
CA LEU A 52 16.08 -11.71 1.83
C LEU A 52 16.54 -10.34 1.33
N ILE A 53 17.69 -10.26 0.63
CA ILE A 53 18.19 -8.99 0.09
C ILE A 53 17.31 -8.51 -1.06
N ILE A 54 16.88 -9.43 -1.94
CA ILE A 54 15.99 -9.11 -3.06
C ILE A 54 14.65 -8.59 -2.51
N MET A 55 14.07 -9.26 -1.51
CA MET A 55 12.82 -8.82 -0.86
C MET A 55 12.98 -7.43 -0.24
N VAL A 56 14.06 -7.16 0.51
CA VAL A 56 14.29 -5.84 1.11
C VAL A 56 14.42 -4.76 0.05
N LEU A 57 15.13 -5.03 -1.05
CA LEU A 57 15.21 -4.10 -2.17
C LEU A 57 13.85 -3.88 -2.84
N ALA A 58 13.07 -4.94 -2.98
CA ALA A 58 11.74 -4.88 -3.59
C ALA A 58 10.79 -4.05 -2.74
N ILE A 59 10.82 -4.19 -1.41
CA ILE A 59 10.10 -3.31 -0.46
C ILE A 59 10.54 -1.86 -0.66
N ILE A 60 11.85 -1.57 -0.65
CA ILE A 60 12.35 -0.19 -0.77
C ILE A 60 11.88 0.42 -2.10
N ASN A 61 12.03 -0.30 -3.21
CA ASN A 61 11.63 0.16 -4.53
C ASN A 61 10.11 0.32 -4.63
N GLY A 62 9.33 -0.61 -4.09
CA GLY A 62 7.87 -0.54 -4.01
C GLY A 62 7.38 0.67 -3.23
N LEU A 63 8.01 0.97 -2.09
CA LEU A 63 7.73 2.20 -1.32
C LEU A 63 8.05 3.46 -2.13
N ILE A 64 9.20 3.50 -2.82
CA ILE A 64 9.60 4.66 -3.62
C ILE A 64 8.62 4.90 -4.78
N THR A 65 8.28 3.84 -5.52
CA THR A 65 7.35 3.93 -6.66
C THR A 65 5.95 4.32 -6.20
N SER A 66 5.50 3.79 -5.06
CA SER A 66 4.21 4.15 -4.45
C SER A 66 4.16 5.60 -4.00
N ILE A 67 5.17 6.08 -3.26
CA ILE A 67 5.24 7.48 -2.82
C ILE A 67 5.31 8.41 -4.02
N ALA A 68 6.09 8.08 -5.06
CA ALA A 68 6.16 8.87 -6.28
C ALA A 68 4.80 8.95 -6.98
N LEU A 69 4.12 7.82 -7.16
CA LEU A 69 2.81 7.75 -7.80
C LEU A 69 1.74 8.50 -7.02
N GLU A 70 1.64 8.30 -5.70
CA GLU A 70 0.71 9.03 -4.83
C GLU A 70 0.99 10.54 -4.84
N THR A 71 2.27 10.94 -4.80
CA THR A 71 2.67 12.36 -4.85
C THR A 71 2.25 13.00 -6.17
N ILE A 72 2.46 12.31 -7.31
CA ILE A 72 2.07 12.82 -8.64
C ILE A 72 0.55 12.98 -8.74
N ILE A 73 -0.22 12.02 -8.22
CA ILE A 73 -1.68 12.09 -8.22
C ILE A 73 -2.17 13.24 -7.34
N LEU A 74 -1.64 13.36 -6.12
CA LEU A 74 -2.03 14.40 -5.16
C LEU A 74 -1.58 15.79 -5.58
N PHE A 75 -0.46 15.92 -6.31
CA PHE A 75 0.02 17.20 -6.84
C PHE A 75 -1.01 17.89 -7.75
N ARG A 76 -1.91 17.13 -8.38
CA ARG A 76 -3.01 17.70 -9.18
C ARG A 76 -4.10 18.39 -8.33
N GLN A 77 -4.07 18.21 -7.02
CA GLN A 77 -5.08 18.73 -6.07
C GLN A 77 -4.49 19.67 -5.02
N MET A 78 -3.17 19.63 -4.79
CA MET A 78 -2.47 20.43 -3.78
C MET A 78 -1.02 20.71 -4.17
N ASN A 79 -0.37 21.64 -3.47
CA ASN A 79 1.03 21.97 -3.71
C ASN A 79 1.96 20.77 -3.48
N ILE A 80 3.07 20.69 -4.23
CA ILE A 80 3.98 19.52 -4.23
C ILE A 80 4.50 19.13 -2.84
N LYS A 81 4.81 20.12 -2.00
CA LYS A 81 5.25 19.91 -0.62
C LYS A 81 4.17 19.24 0.24
N GLN A 82 2.91 19.67 0.08
CA GLN A 82 1.77 19.10 0.78
C GLN A 82 1.42 17.71 0.24
N ALA A 83 1.51 17.51 -1.07
CA ALA A 83 1.27 16.22 -1.72
C ALA A 83 2.26 15.17 -1.20
N PHE A 84 3.55 15.49 -1.16
CA PHE A 84 4.59 14.60 -0.64
C PHE A 84 4.42 14.30 0.86
N GLN A 85 4.16 15.33 1.68
CA GLN A 85 3.88 15.15 3.10
C GLN A 85 2.64 14.29 3.33
N THR A 86 1.64 14.41 2.46
CA THR A 86 0.41 13.62 2.52
C THR A 86 0.67 12.17 2.12
N ALA A 87 1.40 11.92 1.03
CA ALA A 87 1.76 10.57 0.58
C ALA A 87 2.54 9.81 1.67
N ILE A 88 3.56 10.43 2.26
CA ILE A 88 4.31 9.82 3.36
C ILE A 88 3.47 9.74 4.64
N GLY A 89 2.88 10.84 5.08
CA GLY A 89 2.20 10.90 6.38
C GLY A 89 0.90 10.12 6.45
N MET A 90 0.24 9.87 5.32
CA MET A 90 -1.05 9.19 5.29
C MET A 90 -0.97 7.68 5.07
N SER A 91 0.02 7.23 4.32
CA SER A 91 0.02 5.87 3.76
C SER A 91 1.24 5.05 4.16
N PHE A 92 2.28 5.60 4.80
CA PHE A 92 3.55 4.88 5.00
C PHE A 92 3.43 3.57 5.80
N ILE A 93 2.67 3.56 6.90
CA ILE A 93 2.42 2.33 7.68
C ILE A 93 1.68 1.29 6.84
N SER A 94 0.70 1.74 6.06
CA SER A 94 -0.09 0.90 5.16
C SER A 94 0.77 0.31 4.05
N MET A 95 1.65 1.12 3.46
CA MET A 95 2.60 0.70 2.43
C MET A 95 3.54 -0.38 2.97
N ILE A 96 4.15 -0.17 4.15
CA ILE A 96 5.01 -1.19 4.78
C ILE A 96 4.21 -2.48 5.06
N SER A 97 3.00 -2.36 5.62
CA SER A 97 2.19 -3.54 5.93
C SER A 97 1.81 -4.36 4.68
N MET A 98 1.55 -3.66 3.57
CA MET A 98 1.23 -4.25 2.28
C MET A 98 2.44 -5.01 1.72
N GLU A 99 3.58 -4.34 1.64
CA GLU A 99 4.84 -4.88 1.12
C GLU A 99 5.31 -6.11 1.91
N VAL A 100 5.26 -6.03 3.24
CA VAL A 100 5.60 -7.17 4.11
C VAL A 100 4.64 -8.33 3.88
N SER A 101 3.35 -8.06 3.66
CA SER A 101 2.36 -9.11 3.40
C SER A 101 2.55 -9.77 2.05
N MET A 102 2.84 -8.99 1.00
CA MET A 102 3.11 -9.49 -0.34
C MET A 102 4.37 -10.37 -0.36
N ASN A 103 5.46 -9.85 0.21
CA ASN A 103 6.72 -10.59 0.36
C ASN A 103 6.56 -11.86 1.23
N ALA A 104 5.72 -11.82 2.27
CA ALA A 104 5.44 -13.00 3.08
C ALA A 104 4.67 -14.07 2.30
N VAL A 105 3.71 -13.69 1.45
CA VAL A 105 2.98 -14.62 0.59
C VAL A 105 3.93 -15.30 -0.40
N ASP A 106 4.81 -14.53 -1.04
CA ASP A 106 5.80 -15.08 -1.96
C ASP A 106 6.74 -16.04 -1.25
N TRP A 107 7.25 -15.67 -0.07
CA TRP A 107 8.13 -16.54 0.70
C TRP A 107 7.41 -17.82 1.19
N ILE A 108 6.15 -17.75 1.61
CA ILE A 108 5.39 -18.90 2.11
C ILE A 108 4.98 -19.86 0.98
N ILE A 109 4.56 -19.34 -0.18
CA ILE A 109 4.00 -20.16 -1.27
C ILE A 109 5.10 -20.63 -2.23
N VAL A 110 6.04 -19.76 -2.58
CA VAL A 110 7.12 -20.07 -3.55
C VAL A 110 8.36 -20.61 -2.84
N GLY A 111 8.67 -20.09 -1.64
CA GLY A 111 9.94 -20.35 -0.96
C GLY A 111 11.08 -19.42 -1.41
N GLY A 112 10.79 -18.43 -2.26
CA GLY A 112 11.77 -17.55 -2.90
C GLY A 112 11.17 -16.23 -3.38
N ALA A 113 12.03 -15.33 -3.87
CA ALA A 113 11.65 -14.07 -4.52
C ALA A 113 11.56 -14.33 -6.01
N GLU A 114 10.48 -15.00 -6.44
CA GLU A 114 10.24 -15.34 -7.83
C GLU A 114 8.80 -15.03 -8.21
N ILE A 115 8.62 -14.35 -9.35
CA ILE A 115 7.28 -14.06 -9.87
C ILE A 115 6.70 -15.33 -10.49
N VAL A 116 5.70 -15.90 -9.82
CA VAL A 116 4.88 -17.00 -10.36
C VAL A 116 3.50 -16.49 -10.73
N TRP A 117 3.11 -16.66 -12.00
CA TRP A 117 1.92 -16.01 -12.56
C TRP A 117 0.61 -16.31 -11.80
N TRP A 118 0.44 -17.53 -11.29
CA TRP A 118 -0.77 -17.91 -10.54
C TRP A 118 -0.82 -17.35 -9.11
N ILE A 119 0.31 -16.92 -8.53
CA ILE A 119 0.40 -16.41 -7.15
C ILE A 119 0.09 -14.92 -7.09
N ILE A 120 0.45 -14.18 -8.14
CA ILE A 120 0.21 -12.75 -8.29
C ILE A 120 -1.19 -12.31 -7.78
N PRO A 121 -2.32 -12.90 -8.21
CA PRO A 121 -3.63 -12.47 -7.71
C PRO A 121 -3.80 -12.67 -6.21
N PHE A 122 -3.28 -13.77 -5.63
CA PHE A 122 -3.35 -14.00 -4.19
C PHE A 122 -2.49 -13.01 -3.41
N MET A 123 -1.27 -12.78 -3.86
CA MET A 123 -0.34 -11.83 -3.26
C MET A 123 -0.94 -10.41 -3.26
N LEU A 124 -1.51 -9.97 -4.39
CA LEU A 124 -2.16 -8.66 -4.51
C LEU A 124 -3.40 -8.54 -3.61
N ILE A 125 -4.21 -9.60 -3.50
CA ILE A 125 -5.39 -9.62 -2.61
C ILE A 125 -4.95 -9.48 -1.16
N VAL A 126 -3.95 -10.25 -0.72
CA VAL A 126 -3.45 -10.20 0.65
C VAL A 126 -2.82 -8.82 0.93
N GLY A 127 -1.99 -8.33 0.00
CA GLY A 127 -1.41 -6.99 0.06
C GLY A 127 -2.46 -5.89 0.16
N PHE A 128 -3.61 -6.02 -0.50
CA PHE A 128 -4.73 -5.08 -0.39
C PHE A 128 -5.47 -5.20 0.95
N LEU A 129 -5.79 -6.42 1.37
CA LEU A 129 -6.62 -6.68 2.56
C LEU A 129 -5.90 -6.28 3.86
N THR A 130 -4.58 -6.43 3.95
CA THR A 130 -3.81 -6.07 5.15
C THR A 130 -3.98 -4.58 5.57
N PRO A 131 -3.68 -3.59 4.72
CA PRO A 131 -3.79 -2.17 5.07
C PRO A 131 -5.21 -1.60 5.02
N TRP A 132 -6.15 -2.28 4.35
CA TRP A 132 -7.46 -1.68 4.06
C TRP A 132 -8.30 -1.33 5.30
N PRO A 133 -8.40 -2.17 6.35
CA PRO A 133 -9.06 -1.81 7.61
C PRO A 133 -8.37 -0.66 8.33
N TYR A 134 -7.04 -0.61 8.32
CA TYR A 134 -6.28 0.47 8.92
C TYR A 134 -6.53 1.80 8.20
N ASN A 135 -6.55 1.80 6.86
CA ASN A 135 -6.87 2.98 6.05
C ASN A 135 -8.30 3.49 6.32
N TYR A 136 -9.27 2.59 6.54
CA TYR A 136 -10.62 2.97 6.95
C TYR A 136 -10.62 3.65 8.32
N TRP A 137 -10.03 3.00 9.33
CA TRP A 137 -9.98 3.52 10.69
C TRP A 137 -9.33 4.90 10.74
N ARG A 138 -8.25 5.08 9.97
CA ARG A 138 -7.52 6.33 9.89
C ARG A 138 -8.39 7.46 9.30
N LEU A 139 -9.09 7.22 8.19
CA LEU A 139 -10.00 8.22 7.61
C LEU A 139 -11.12 8.63 8.57
N LYS A 140 -11.65 7.70 9.38
CA LYS A 140 -12.64 7.97 10.43
C LYS A 140 -12.05 8.81 11.56
N LYS A 141 -10.87 8.46 12.06
CA LYS A 141 -10.19 9.17 13.16
C LYS A 141 -9.93 10.64 12.83
N PHE A 142 -9.56 10.94 11.59
CA PHE A 142 -9.27 12.31 11.14
C PHE A 142 -10.49 13.04 10.55
N ASN A 143 -11.71 12.48 10.64
CA ASN A 143 -12.95 13.05 10.10
C ASN A 143 -12.89 13.43 8.60
N LEU A 144 -12.08 12.74 7.81
CA LEU A 144 -11.84 13.10 6.40
C LEU A 144 -12.93 12.58 5.43
N ALA A 145 -13.92 11.82 5.91
CA ALA A 145 -14.85 11.10 5.02
C ALA A 145 -16.30 10.93 5.50
N CYS A 146 -16.66 11.37 6.72
CA CYS A 146 -18.03 11.32 7.21
C CYS A 146 -18.53 12.75 7.44
N HIS A 147 -19.15 13.31 6.40
CA HIS A 147 -20.11 14.41 6.49
C HIS A 147 -21.45 13.87 6.02
#